data_AF-A0A966IM19-F1
#
_entry.id   AF-A0A966IM19-F1
#
_cell.length_a   1.000
_cell.length_b   1.000
_cell.length_c   1.000
_cell.angle_alpha   90.00
_cell.angle_beta   90.00
_cell.angle_gamma   90.00
#
_symmetry.space_group_name_H-M   'P 1'
#
loop_
_entity.id
_entity.type
_entity.pdbx_description
1 polymer ?
#
loop_
_entity_poly.entity_id
_entity_poly.type
_entity_poly.pdbx_seq_one_letter_code
_entity_poly.pdbx_strand_id
1 'polypeptide(L)'
;MSTIPVEKNDDILSMEEILEISGLDMMQGILDGIYPPAPISKLLNYNVHAVEKGKVVFRGKPNLASRNPMGTLHGGWYGTILDSAMAC
;
A
#
# COMPACT_ATOMS: atom_id res chain seq x y z
N MET A 1 19.90 26.50 -13.59
CA MET A 1 18.90 25.41 -13.67
C MET A 1 19.43 24.26 -12.82
N SER A 2 19.14 24.25 -11.51
CA SER A 2 19.65 23.21 -10.61
C SER A 2 18.71 22.02 -10.68
N THR A 3 19.17 20.90 -11.24
CA THR A 3 18.47 19.62 -11.11
C THR A 3 18.48 19.24 -9.63
N ILE A 4 17.32 19.31 -8.99
CA ILE A 4 17.14 18.73 -7.65
C ILE A 4 17.45 17.24 -7.81
N PRO A 5 18.42 16.68 -7.07
CA PRO A 5 18.64 15.24 -7.10
C PRO A 5 17.34 14.58 -6.63
N VAL A 6 16.78 13.70 -7.49
CA VAL A 6 15.68 12.83 -7.08
C VAL A 6 16.28 11.92 -6.00
N GLU A 7 15.97 12.20 -4.74
CA GLU A 7 16.34 11.29 -3.66
C GLU A 7 15.78 9.91 -3.99
N LYS A 8 16.65 8.90 -3.93
CA LYS A 8 16.24 7.51 -4.10
C LYS A 8 15.27 7.19 -2.97
N ASN A 9 14.00 7.03 -3.32
CA ASN A 9 12.94 6.77 -2.36
C ASN A 9 12.78 5.25 -2.21
N ASP A 10 13.53 4.65 -1.28
CA ASP A 10 13.48 3.20 -1.01
C ASP A 10 12.11 2.72 -0.49
N ASP A 11 11.18 3.64 -0.18
CA ASP A 11 9.81 3.31 0.24
C ASP A 11 8.84 3.05 -0.94
N ILE A 12 9.24 3.30 -2.19
CA ILE A 12 8.42 3.05 -3.38
C ILE A 12 9.26 2.51 -4.54
N LEU A 13 8.64 1.67 -5.39
CA LEU A 13 9.23 1.34 -6.69
C LEU A 13 9.25 2.57 -7.60
N SER A 14 10.32 2.69 -8.38
CA SER A 14 10.42 3.69 -9.44
C SER A 14 9.46 3.37 -10.58
N MET A 15 9.14 4.38 -11.39
CA MET A 15 8.29 4.17 -12.58
C MET A 15 8.93 3.23 -13.60
N GLU A 16 10.26 3.20 -13.69
CA GLU A 16 10.98 2.28 -14.56
C GLU A 16 10.77 0.83 -14.11
N GLU A 17 10.99 0.53 -12.82
CA GLU A 17 10.74 -0.80 -12.26
C GLU A 17 9.28 -1.24 -12.40
N ILE A 18 8.31 -0.33 -12.21
CA ILE A 18 6.87 -0.63 -12.36
C ILE A 18 6.53 -1.01 -13.80
N LEU A 19 7.16 -0.38 -14.80
CA LEU A 19 6.89 -0.65 -16.21
C LEU A 19 7.51 -1.97 -16.69
N GLU A 20 8.47 -2.54 -15.96
CA GLU A 20 9.15 -3.78 -16.32
C GLU A 20 8.44 -5.05 -15.81
N ILE A 21 7.53 -4.94 -14.85
CA ILE A 21 6.82 -6.08 -14.23
C ILE A 21 5.31 -5.95 -14.42
N SER A 22 4.60 -7.10 -14.37
CA SER A 22 3.14 -7.05 -14.36
C SER A 22 2.62 -6.57 -13.00
N GLY A 23 1.40 -6.01 -12.97
CA GLY A 23 0.75 -5.65 -11.70
C GLY A 23 0.58 -6.85 -10.75
N LEU A 24 0.37 -8.05 -11.30
CA LEU A 24 0.30 -9.28 -10.50
C LEU A 24 1.64 -9.59 -9.84
N ASP A 25 2.74 -9.52 -10.59
CA ASP A 25 4.09 -9.78 -10.07
C ASP A 25 4.49 -8.73 -9.03
N MET A 26 4.12 -7.46 -9.27
CA MET A 26 4.30 -6.39 -8.28
C MET A 26 3.57 -6.71 -6.97
N MET A 27 2.29 -7.07 -7.03
CA MET A 27 1.50 -7.36 -5.83
C MET A 27 1.99 -8.62 -5.10
N GLN A 28 2.42 -9.65 -5.83
CA GLN A 28 3.05 -10.85 -5.26
C GLN A 28 4.39 -10.51 -4.59
N GLY A 29 5.22 -9.68 -5.24
CA GLY A 29 6.48 -9.22 -4.65
C GLY A 29 6.27 -8.37 -3.39
N ILE A 30 5.19 -7.59 -3.29
CA ILE A 30 4.81 -6.89 -2.05
C ILE A 30 4.39 -7.90 -0.96
N LEU A 31 3.61 -8.93 -1.32
CA LEU A 31 3.21 -9.98 -0.38
C LEU A 31 4.42 -10.76 0.17
N ASP A 32 5.40 -11.04 -0.69
CA ASP A 32 6.60 -11.80 -0.36
C ASP A 32 7.71 -10.95 0.29
N GLY A 33 7.49 -9.62 0.40
CA GLY A 33 8.44 -8.69 1.01
C GLY A 33 9.64 -8.33 0.12
N ILE A 34 9.56 -8.63 -1.18
CA ILE A 34 10.55 -8.24 -2.19
C ILE A 34 10.44 -6.74 -2.49
N TYR A 35 9.21 -6.23 -2.56
CA TYR A 35 8.92 -4.82 -2.84
C TYR A 35 8.27 -4.13 -1.64
N PRO A 36 8.54 -2.83 -1.43
CA PRO A 36 7.92 -2.10 -0.35
C PRO A 36 6.41 -1.97 -0.57
N PRO A 37 5.57 -2.15 0.48
CA PRO A 37 4.16 -1.84 0.38
C PRO A 37 3.95 -0.32 0.33
N ALA A 38 2.77 0.12 -0.09
CA ALA A 38 2.41 1.54 -0.08
C ALA A 38 2.68 2.18 1.31
N PRO A 39 3.39 3.32 1.41
CA PRO A 39 3.78 3.89 2.72
C PRO A 39 2.61 4.14 3.69
N ILE A 40 1.43 4.49 3.16
CA ILE A 40 0.20 4.69 3.95
C ILE A 40 -0.25 3.43 4.70
N SER A 41 0.12 2.24 4.21
CA SER A 41 -0.19 0.96 4.85
C SER A 41 0.45 0.82 6.23
N LYS A 42 1.65 1.39 6.42
CA LYS A 42 2.34 1.46 7.72
C LYS A 42 1.56 2.34 8.70
N LEU A 43 1.10 3.51 8.25
CA LEU A 43 0.36 4.48 9.08
C LEU A 43 -0.99 3.91 9.54
N LEU A 44 -1.73 3.27 8.64
CA LEU A 44 -3.04 2.70 8.91
C LEU A 44 -2.98 1.25 9.41
N ASN A 45 -1.78 0.67 9.55
CA ASN A 45 -1.54 -0.69 10.03
C ASN A 45 -2.37 -1.75 9.29
N TYR A 46 -2.19 -1.81 7.96
CA TYR A 46 -2.71 -2.86 7.11
C TYR A 46 -1.64 -3.38 6.15
N ASN A 47 -1.86 -4.57 5.60
CA ASN A 47 -0.93 -5.21 4.66
C ASN A 47 -1.69 -6.09 3.65
N VAL A 48 -1.00 -6.42 2.57
CA VAL A 48 -1.42 -7.47 1.64
C VAL A 48 -1.36 -8.81 2.37
N HIS A 49 -2.45 -9.59 2.30
CA HIS A 49 -2.59 -10.88 2.97
C HIS A 49 -2.58 -12.05 1.99
N ALA A 50 -3.13 -11.86 0.79
CA ALA A 50 -3.09 -12.85 -0.29
C ALA A 50 -3.24 -12.15 -1.65
N VAL A 51 -2.59 -12.72 -2.68
CA VAL A 51 -2.65 -12.24 -4.06
C VAL A 51 -2.80 -13.44 -4.98
N GLU A 52 -3.86 -13.45 -5.78
CA GLU A 52 -4.06 -14.38 -6.87
C GLU A 52 -4.61 -13.64 -8.10
N LYS A 53 -4.54 -14.27 -9.27
CA LYS A 53 -5.04 -13.63 -10.49
C LYS A 53 -6.54 -13.30 -10.35
N GLY A 54 -6.87 -12.01 -10.40
CA GLY A 54 -8.24 -11.51 -10.26
C GLY A 54 -8.71 -11.33 -8.82
N LYS A 55 -7.85 -11.46 -7.81
CA LYS A 55 -8.21 -11.21 -6.41
C LYS A 55 -7.01 -10.85 -5.54
N VAL A 56 -7.18 -9.80 -4.75
CA VAL A 56 -6.27 -9.42 -3.66
C VAL A 56 -7.04 -9.37 -2.35
N VAL A 57 -6.39 -9.78 -1.27
CA VAL A 57 -6.94 -9.67 0.09
C VAL A 57 -6.03 -8.79 0.91
N PHE A 58 -6.59 -7.72 1.46
CA PHE A 58 -5.92 -6.88 2.45
C PHE A 58 -6.43 -7.21 3.85
N ARG A 59 -5.56 -7.11 4.85
CA ARG A 59 -5.92 -7.25 6.26
C ARG A 59 -5.29 -6.11 7.05
N GLY A 60 -6.05 -5.52 7.96
CA GLY A 60 -5.55 -4.46 8.82
C GLY A 60 -6.01 -4.58 10.26
N LYS A 61 -5.21 -4.03 11.16
CA LYS A 61 -5.52 -3.89 12.58
C LYS A 61 -5.40 -2.39 12.93
N PRO A 62 -6.49 -1.62 12.88
CA PRO A 62 -6.41 -0.18 13.11
C PRO A 62 -5.85 0.14 14.48
N ASN A 63 -5.10 1.23 14.57
CA ASN A 63 -4.57 1.78 15.82
C ASN A 63 -5.52 2.84 16.40
N LEU A 64 -5.20 3.35 17.59
CA LEU A 64 -6.00 4.39 18.25
C LEU A 64 -6.08 5.69 17.43
N ALA A 65 -5.04 6.00 16.65
CA ALA A 65 -5.01 7.18 15.78
C ALA A 65 -5.97 7.08 14.59
N SER A 66 -6.52 5.89 14.32
CA SER A 66 -7.52 5.68 13.27
C SER A 66 -8.97 5.95 13.72
N ARG A 67 -9.17 6.45 14.96
CA ARG A 67 -10.50 6.69 15.53
C ARG A 67 -11.12 7.99 15.04
N ASN A 68 -12.44 8.05 15.07
CA ASN A 68 -13.22 9.27 14.90
C ASN A 68 -13.48 9.96 16.27
N PRO A 69 -14.09 11.16 16.28
CA PRO A 69 -14.42 11.86 17.54
C PRO A 69 -15.34 11.10 18.50
N MET A 70 -16.10 10.12 18.00
CA MET A 70 -16.99 9.27 18.81
C MET A 70 -16.24 8.10 19.46
N GLY A 71 -14.93 7.96 19.24
CA GLY A 71 -14.09 6.91 19.81
C GLY A 71 -14.17 5.56 19.07
N THR A 72 -14.95 5.46 17.99
CA THR A 72 -14.99 4.28 17.12
C THR A 72 -14.03 4.44 15.94
N LEU A 73 -13.94 3.47 15.04
CA LEU A 73 -13.08 3.58 13.86
C LEU A 73 -13.59 4.65 12.89
N HIS A 74 -12.68 5.46 12.33
CA HIS A 74 -13.00 6.45 11.30
C HIS A 74 -13.34 5.77 9.97
N GLY A 75 -14.36 6.26 9.27
CA GLY A 75 -14.78 5.72 7.98
C GLY A 75 -13.66 5.71 6.93
N GLY A 76 -12.79 6.73 6.96
CA GLY A 76 -11.62 6.83 6.10
C GLY A 76 -10.64 5.67 6.23
N TRP A 77 -10.54 4.99 7.38
CA TRP A 77 -9.69 3.80 7.50
C TRP A 77 -10.21 2.66 6.62
N TYR A 78 -11.51 2.41 6.64
CA TYR A 78 -12.15 1.44 5.74
C TYR A 78 -12.03 1.89 4.28
N GLY A 79 -12.25 3.18 4.02
CA GLY A 79 -12.14 3.78 2.70
C GLY A 79 -10.78 3.54 2.06
N THR A 80 -9.68 3.77 2.80
CA THR A 80 -8.33 3.58 2.27
C THR A 80 -8.00 2.12 1.97
N ILE A 81 -8.47 1.18 2.79
CA ILE A 81 -8.23 -0.25 2.52
C ILE A 81 -9.07 -0.73 1.33
N LEU A 82 -10.30 -0.23 1.19
CA LEU A 82 -11.13 -0.48 0.02
C LEU A 82 -10.49 0.09 -1.25
N ASP A 83 -10.00 1.32 -1.19
CA ASP A 83 -9.27 1.96 -2.30
C ASP A 83 -8.06 1.12 -2.71
N SER A 84 -7.26 0.68 -1.74
CA SER A 84 -6.12 -0.23 -2.00
C SER A 84 -6.57 -1.52 -2.69
N ALA A 85 -7.68 -2.13 -2.26
CA ALA A 85 -8.19 -3.36 -2.87
C ALA A 85 -8.73 -3.17 -4.30
N MET A 86 -9.25 -1.98 -4.63
CA MET A 86 -9.83 -1.68 -5.94
C MET A 86 -8.82 -1.14 -6.95
N ALA A 87 -7.70 -0.59 -6.49
CA ALA A 87 -6.65 0.00 -7.33
C ALA A 87 -5.60 -1.00 -7.82
N CYS A 88 -5.55 -2.21 -7.24
CA CYS A 88 -4.61 -3.28 -7.60
C CYS A 88 -4.96 -3.99 -8.92
#